data_AF-A0A6S6PHX9-F1
#
_entry.id   AF-A0A6S6PHX9-F1
#
_cell.length_a   1.000
_cell.length_b   1.000
_cell.length_c   1.000
_cell.angle_alpha   90.00
_cell.angle_beta   90.00
_cell.angle_gamma   90.00
#
_symmetry.space_group_name_H-M   'P 1'
#
loop_
_entity.id
_entity.type
_entity.pdbx_description
1 polymer ?
#
loop_
_entity_poly.entity_id
_entity_poly.type
_entity_poly.pdbx_seq_one_letter_code
_entity_poly.pdbx_strand_id
1 'polypeptide(L)'
;MNYFFEGWAGLMLPGWTELTLAGYDRVPVNFMALGGGSETRPEVDLVFPAPQATYPVCAGIGLFTSDSGNDGPIVYWEFSHWDNTGKNASILLPVPEVTLLLDRTQTWQDGAAIGRTAAGGTVFVGQDVTLVDGRY
;
A
#
# COMPACT_ATOMS: atom_id res chain seq x y z
N MET A 1 -13.75 12.01 -10.81
CA MET A 1 -13.49 11.16 -9.63
C MET A 1 -11.99 11.17 -9.45
N ASN A 2 -11.47 11.79 -8.39
CA ASN A 2 -10.03 12.08 -8.27
C ASN A 2 -9.33 10.92 -7.56
N TYR A 3 -9.12 9.85 -8.31
CA TYR A 3 -8.35 8.69 -7.87
C TYR A 3 -6.86 9.00 -7.94
N PHE A 4 -6.15 8.73 -6.85
CA PHE A 4 -4.70 8.74 -6.80
C PHE A 4 -4.13 7.47 -7.43
N PHE A 5 -4.80 6.34 -7.18
CA PHE A 5 -4.37 5.02 -7.64
C PHE A 5 -5.57 4.08 -7.73
N GLU A 6 -5.58 3.23 -8.76
CA GLU A 6 -6.50 2.11 -8.94
C GLU A 6 -5.65 0.89 -9.33
N GLY A 7 -5.83 -0.21 -8.61
CA GLY A 7 -5.03 -1.42 -8.80
C GLY A 7 -5.17 -2.36 -7.62
N TRP A 8 -4.04 -2.88 -7.13
CA TRP A 8 -4.02 -3.89 -6.07
C TRP A 8 -3.05 -3.53 -4.96
N ALA A 9 -3.37 -3.88 -3.71
CA ALA A 9 -2.49 -3.78 -2.56
C ALA A 9 -1.98 -5.17 -2.17
N GLY A 10 -0.68 -5.28 -1.89
CA GLY A 10 -0.02 -6.50 -1.46
C GLY A 10 0.81 -6.30 -0.20
N LEU A 11 1.06 -7.38 0.53
CA LEU A 11 1.93 -7.39 1.71
C LEU A 11 3.39 -7.57 1.30
N MET A 12 4.26 -6.76 1.91
CA MET A 12 5.70 -6.77 1.64
C MET A 12 6.46 -7.40 2.81
N LEU A 13 7.40 -8.28 2.49
CA LEU A 13 8.36 -8.85 3.42
C LEU A 13 9.52 -7.87 3.70
N PRO A 14 10.29 -8.09 4.77
CA PRO A 14 11.60 -7.45 4.94
C PRO A 14 12.45 -7.62 3.67
N GLY A 15 13.04 -6.53 3.20
CA GLY A 15 13.74 -6.49 1.91
C GLY A 15 12.85 -6.13 0.71
N TRP A 16 11.61 -5.68 0.96
CA TRP A 16 10.71 -5.13 -0.07
C TRP A 16 10.38 -6.12 -1.19
N THR A 17 10.26 -7.39 -0.83
CA THR A 17 9.76 -8.44 -1.72
C THR A 17 8.30 -8.73 -1.38
N GLU A 18 7.48 -9.00 -2.39
CA GLU A 18 6.09 -9.35 -2.14
C GLU A 18 6.00 -10.71 -1.43
N LEU A 19 5.07 -10.81 -0.50
CA LEU A 19 4.69 -12.07 0.11
C LEU A 19 4.15 -13.06 -0.94
N THR A 20 4.71 -14.26 -0.96
CA THR A 20 4.27 -15.35 -1.83
C THR A 20 3.99 -16.59 -0.98
N LEU A 21 2.74 -16.70 -0.49
CA LEU A 21 2.30 -17.82 0.35
C LEU A 21 0.98 -18.39 -0.18
N ALA A 22 0.79 -19.70 -0.08
CA ALA A 22 -0.43 -20.33 -0.56
C ALA A 22 -1.67 -19.79 0.20
N GLY A 23 -2.62 -19.21 -0.52
CA GLY A 23 -3.82 -18.58 0.05
C GLY A 23 -3.67 -17.09 0.38
N TYR A 24 -2.53 -16.49 0.03
CA TYR A 24 -2.38 -15.04 -0.08
C TYR A 24 -2.74 -14.60 -1.49
N ASP A 25 -3.56 -13.56 -1.58
CA ASP A 25 -3.86 -12.84 -2.82
C ASP A 25 -3.78 -11.34 -2.55
N ARG A 26 -3.41 -10.56 -3.57
CA ARG A 26 -3.48 -9.10 -3.50
C ARG A 26 -4.93 -8.65 -3.39
N VAL A 27 -5.17 -7.54 -2.71
CA VAL A 27 -6.51 -6.97 -2.51
C VAL A 27 -6.74 -5.87 -3.55
N PRO A 28 -7.85 -5.86 -4.31
CA PRO A 28 -8.16 -4.75 -5.21
C PRO A 28 -8.46 -3.47 -4.42
N VAL A 29 -7.88 -2.35 -4.83
CA VAL A 29 -7.96 -1.07 -4.11
C VAL A 29 -8.10 0.12 -5.05
N ASN A 30 -8.89 1.09 -4.60
CA ASN A 30 -8.95 2.43 -5.15
C ASN A 30 -8.53 3.40 -4.05
N PHE A 31 -7.47 4.16 -4.26
CA PHE A 31 -7.07 5.23 -3.36
C PHE A 31 -7.66 6.55 -3.84
N MET A 32 -8.45 7.18 -2.98
CA MET A 32 -9.02 8.50 -3.25
C MET A 32 -8.23 9.59 -2.55
N ALA A 33 -8.07 10.73 -3.22
CA ALA A 33 -7.65 11.96 -2.56
C ALA A 33 -8.78 12.48 -1.65
N LEU A 34 -8.48 12.74 -0.38
CA LEU A 34 -9.41 13.39 0.52
C LEU A 34 -9.35 14.90 0.31
N GLY A 35 -10.45 15.47 -0.18
CA GLY A 35 -10.64 16.93 -0.23
C GLY A 35 -9.64 17.71 -1.08
N GLY A 36 -9.08 17.13 -2.15
CA GLY A 36 -8.13 17.82 -3.04
C GLY A 36 -6.81 18.22 -2.38
N GLY A 37 -6.47 17.61 -1.23
CA GLY A 37 -5.22 17.77 -0.51
C GLY A 37 -4.25 16.59 -0.69
N SER A 38 -3.16 16.59 0.09
CA SER A 38 -2.08 15.58 0.11
C SER A 38 -2.53 14.21 0.64
N GLU A 39 -3.62 14.17 1.40
CA GLU A 39 -4.13 12.97 2.03
C GLU A 39 -4.85 12.06 1.03
N THR A 40 -4.55 10.76 1.08
CA THR A 40 -5.24 9.69 0.36
C THR A 40 -5.55 8.54 1.30
N ARG A 41 -6.59 7.76 0.96
CA ARG A 41 -6.89 6.49 1.63
C ARG A 41 -7.57 5.53 0.67
N PRO A 42 -7.53 4.21 0.91
CA PRO A 42 -8.33 3.27 0.15
C PRO A 42 -9.83 3.51 0.38
N GLU A 43 -10.66 3.29 -0.64
CA GLU A 43 -12.13 3.32 -0.55
C GLU A 43 -12.69 2.18 0.29
N VAL A 44 -11.90 1.12 0.45
CA VAL A 44 -12.26 -0.12 1.15
C VAL A 44 -11.25 -0.40 2.26
N ASP A 45 -11.69 -1.13 3.27
CA ASP A 45 -10.79 -1.67 4.28
C ASP A 45 -9.83 -2.68 3.64
N LEU A 46 -8.54 -2.57 3.93
CA LEU A 46 -7.56 -3.54 3.43
C LEU A 46 -7.56 -4.77 4.33
N VAL A 47 -8.22 -5.82 3.84
CA VAL A 47 -8.35 -7.11 4.50
C VAL A 47 -7.60 -8.16 3.69
N PHE A 48 -6.46 -8.60 4.21
CA PHE A 48 -5.72 -9.72 3.67
C PHE A 48 -6.25 -11.02 4.29
N PRO A 49 -6.83 -11.95 3.52
CA PRO A 49 -7.27 -13.23 4.06
C PRO A 49 -6.08 -13.96 4.67
N ALA A 50 -6.27 -14.64 5.80
CA ALA A 50 -5.24 -15.47 6.38
C ALA A 50 -5.06 -16.71 5.48
N PRO A 51 -3.82 -17.07 5.11
CA PRO A 51 -3.60 -18.30 4.39
C PRO A 51 -3.77 -19.49 5.32
N GLN A 52 -3.66 -20.69 4.77
CA GLN A 52 -3.64 -21.93 5.56
C GLN A 52 -2.47 -21.98 6.57
N ALA A 53 -1.47 -21.12 6.43
CA ALA A 53 -0.33 -20.97 7.32
C ALA A 53 -0.27 -19.56 7.92
N THR A 54 0.44 -19.40 9.05
CA THR A 54 0.65 -18.07 9.66
C THR A 54 1.49 -17.18 8.75
N TYR A 55 1.05 -15.93 8.55
CA TYR A 55 1.85 -14.95 7.81
C TYR A 55 3.18 -14.67 8.52
N PRO A 56 4.30 -14.61 7.77
CA PRO A 56 5.57 -14.12 8.32
C PRO A 56 5.44 -12.64 8.75
N VAL A 57 6.46 -12.12 9.42
CA VAL A 57 6.54 -10.69 9.71
C VAL A 57 6.60 -9.94 8.39
N CYS A 58 5.61 -9.09 8.14
CA CYS A 58 5.60 -8.19 6.99
C CYS A 58 6.17 -6.83 7.40
N ALA A 59 6.91 -6.20 6.49
CA ALA A 59 7.52 -4.89 6.69
C ALA A 59 6.62 -3.74 6.22
N GLY A 60 5.65 -4.01 5.33
CA GLY A 60 4.86 -2.94 4.73
C GLY A 60 3.83 -3.40 3.71
N ILE A 61 3.34 -2.44 2.94
CA ILE A 61 2.39 -2.62 1.84
C ILE A 61 3.03 -2.13 0.54
N GLY A 62 2.71 -2.80 -0.57
CA GLY A 62 2.99 -2.35 -1.93
C GLY A 62 1.71 -2.18 -2.74
N LEU A 63 1.70 -1.24 -3.68
CA LEU A 63 0.65 -1.04 -4.67
C LEU A 63 1.10 -1.56 -6.03
N PHE A 64 0.25 -2.30 -6.72
CA PHE A 64 0.58 -3.06 -7.93
C PHE A 64 -0.43 -2.82 -9.06
N THR A 65 0.01 -2.94 -10.31
CA THR A 65 -0.86 -2.79 -11.51
C THR A 65 -1.48 -4.10 -11.97
N SER A 66 -1.19 -5.21 -11.30
CA SER A 66 -1.78 -6.51 -11.60
C SER A 66 -2.25 -7.21 -10.32
N ASP A 67 -3.17 -8.16 -10.46
CA ASP A 67 -3.69 -8.95 -9.35
C ASP A 67 -2.68 -9.97 -8.81
N SER A 68 -1.69 -10.32 -9.62
CA SER A 68 -0.66 -11.31 -9.34
C SER A 68 0.50 -11.15 -10.35
N GLY A 69 1.72 -11.56 -9.97
CA GLY A 69 2.84 -11.66 -10.89
C GLY A 69 4.16 -11.15 -10.34
N ASN A 70 5.07 -10.79 -11.25
CA ASN A 70 6.42 -10.31 -10.95
C ASN A 70 6.57 -8.79 -11.13
N ASP A 71 5.47 -8.04 -11.20
CA ASP A 71 5.54 -6.58 -11.21
C ASP A 71 6.01 -6.06 -9.85
N GLY A 72 6.93 -5.10 -9.88
CA GLY A 72 7.37 -4.39 -8.68
C GLY A 72 6.28 -3.44 -8.18
N PRO A 73 6.30 -3.07 -6.89
CA PRO A 73 5.35 -2.12 -6.36
C PRO A 73 5.58 -0.72 -6.98
N ILE A 74 4.50 -0.06 -7.41
CA ILE A 74 4.53 1.34 -7.86
C ILE A 74 4.89 2.26 -6.69
N VAL A 75 4.23 2.01 -5.56
CA VAL A 75 4.35 2.76 -4.32
C VAL A 75 4.34 1.74 -3.21
N TYR A 76 5.20 1.91 -2.22
CA TYR A 76 5.26 1.03 -1.07
C TYR A 76 5.56 1.83 0.19
N TRP A 77 5.18 1.30 1.35
CA TRP A 77 5.42 1.99 2.62
C TRP A 77 5.61 1.03 3.78
N GLU A 78 6.34 1.51 4.78
CA GLU A 78 6.62 0.78 6.01
C GLU A 78 5.40 0.78 6.93
N PHE A 79 5.15 -0.36 7.58
CA PHE A 79 4.27 -0.42 8.74
C PHE A 79 4.92 0.25 9.94
N SER A 80 4.15 0.99 10.73
CA SER A 80 4.64 1.47 12.04
C SER A 80 4.82 0.30 13.03
N HIS A 81 3.97 -0.72 12.91
CA HIS A 81 4.08 -1.97 13.64
C HIS A 81 3.40 -3.10 12.84
N TRP A 82 4.01 -4.28 12.86
CA TRP A 82 3.37 -5.50 12.36
C TRP A 82 2.65 -6.20 13.51
N ASP A 83 1.32 -6.22 13.46
CA ASP A 83 0.50 -6.99 14.38
C ASP A 83 -0.24 -8.09 13.63
N ASN A 84 0.13 -9.34 13.95
CA ASN A 84 -0.53 -10.53 13.42
C ASN A 84 -1.50 -11.15 14.44
N THR A 85 -1.99 -10.38 15.43
CA THR A 85 -2.99 -10.85 16.42
C THR A 85 -4.36 -11.09 15.79
N GLY A 86 -4.43 -12.06 14.90
CA GLY A 86 -5.63 -12.64 14.35
C GLY A 86 -5.52 -14.16 14.44
N LYS A 87 -5.82 -14.73 15.60
CA LYS A 87 -6.28 -16.12 15.64
C LYS A 87 -7.66 -16.14 14.95
N ASN A 88 -7.68 -16.30 13.61
CA ASN A 88 -8.47 -17.32 12.90
C ASN A 88 -8.94 -17.02 11.44
N ALA A 89 -8.75 -15.87 10.80
CA ALA A 89 -9.22 -15.75 9.39
C ALA A 89 -8.65 -14.65 8.48
N SER A 90 -8.15 -13.52 9.00
CA SER A 90 -7.71 -12.39 8.16
C SER A 90 -6.88 -11.38 8.95
N ILE A 91 -6.04 -10.61 8.24
CA ILE A 91 -5.38 -9.40 8.73
C ILE A 91 -6.13 -8.20 8.18
N LEU A 92 -6.72 -7.41 9.08
CA LEU A 92 -7.28 -6.10 8.75
C LEU A 92 -6.24 -5.05 9.10
N LEU A 93 -5.90 -4.20 8.13
CA LEU A 93 -4.96 -3.13 8.36
C LEU A 93 -5.65 -1.91 9.01
N PRO A 94 -5.07 -1.35 10.08
CA PRO A 94 -5.59 -0.14 10.70
C PRO A 94 -5.62 1.03 9.72
N VAL A 95 -6.67 1.85 9.76
CA VAL A 95 -6.80 3.06 8.93
C VAL A 95 -5.54 3.95 8.96
N PRO A 96 -4.89 4.22 10.12
CA PRO A 96 -3.67 5.03 10.13
C PRO A 96 -2.50 4.46 9.29
N GLU A 97 -2.41 3.14 9.12
CA GLU A 97 -1.37 2.48 8.33
C GLU A 97 -1.62 2.60 6.82
N VAL A 98 -2.86 2.88 6.40
CA VAL A 98 -3.25 2.93 4.98
C VAL A 98 -3.67 4.33 4.52
N THR A 99 -3.76 5.29 5.43
CA THR A 99 -3.91 6.71 5.07
C THR A 99 -2.55 7.29 4.71
N LEU A 100 -2.37 7.71 3.46
CA LEU A 100 -1.10 8.27 2.96
C LEU A 100 -1.17 9.79 2.86
N LEU A 101 -0.17 10.47 3.40
CA LEU A 101 0.06 11.90 3.31
C LEU A 101 1.16 12.13 2.27
N LEU A 102 0.78 12.43 1.03
CA LEU A 102 1.66 12.45 -0.13
C LEU A 102 1.93 13.87 -0.62
N ASP A 103 3.19 14.16 -0.93
CA ASP A 103 3.53 15.37 -1.68
C ASP A 103 3.39 15.10 -3.19
N ARG A 104 2.37 15.72 -3.80
CA ARG A 104 2.01 15.51 -5.21
C ARG A 104 2.51 16.62 -6.14
N THR A 105 3.42 17.48 -5.66
CA THR A 105 3.81 18.69 -6.41
C THR A 105 4.95 18.48 -7.39
N GLN A 106 5.55 17.28 -7.43
CA GLN A 106 6.73 16.99 -8.24
C GLN A 106 6.74 15.56 -8.80
N THR A 107 7.56 15.35 -9.83
CA THR A 107 7.90 14.01 -10.35
C THR A 107 8.92 13.36 -9.42
N TRP A 108 8.78 12.05 -9.21
CA TRP A 108 9.63 11.29 -8.29
C TRP A 108 10.41 10.21 -9.04
N GLN A 109 11.66 10.02 -8.65
CA GLN A 109 12.50 8.93 -9.12
C GLN A 109 12.21 7.67 -8.31
N ASP A 110 12.52 6.51 -8.88
CA ASP A 110 12.54 5.24 -8.14
C ASP A 110 13.34 5.35 -6.83
N GLY A 111 12.80 4.77 -5.76
CA GLY A 111 13.32 4.79 -4.40
C GLY A 111 13.12 6.11 -3.64
N ALA A 112 12.53 7.14 -4.25
CA ALA A 112 12.33 8.41 -3.57
C ALA A 112 11.23 8.32 -2.50
N ALA A 113 11.45 8.96 -1.36
CA ALA A 113 10.43 9.13 -0.32
C ALA A 113 9.46 10.26 -0.72
N ILE A 114 8.17 9.93 -0.83
CA ILE A 114 7.12 10.81 -1.39
C ILE A 114 6.09 11.25 -0.36
N GLY A 115 6.22 10.78 0.88
CA GLY A 115 5.26 11.04 1.92
C GLY A 115 5.40 10.13 3.12
N ARG A 116 4.35 10.11 3.94
CA ARG A 116 4.25 9.24 5.12
C ARG A 116 2.85 8.68 5.27
N THR A 117 2.69 7.57 5.97
CA THR A 117 1.39 7.14 6.48
C THR A 117 0.98 8.02 7.66
N ALA A 118 -0.31 8.07 7.99
CA ALA A 118 -0.79 8.72 9.22
C ALA A 118 -0.23 8.05 10.49
N ALA A 119 0.16 6.78 10.41
CA ALA A 119 0.90 6.06 11.46
C ALA A 119 2.39 6.41 11.53
N GLY A 120 2.92 7.18 10.56
CA GLY A 120 4.29 7.69 10.54
C GLY A 120 5.28 6.87 9.71
N GLY A 121 4.84 5.79 9.05
CA GLY A 121 5.67 5.01 8.13
C GLY A 121 6.05 5.82 6.89
N THR A 122 7.25 5.60 6.35
CA THR A 122 7.70 6.34 5.15
C THR A 122 7.10 5.72 3.90
N VAL A 123 6.60 6.56 2.98
CA VAL A 123 6.07 6.14 1.67
C VAL A 123 7.10 6.39 0.60
N PHE A 124 7.37 5.38 -0.21
CA PHE A 124 8.34 5.37 -1.28
C PHE A 124 7.68 5.08 -2.62
N VAL A 125 8.36 5.49 -3.68
CA VAL A 125 8.06 5.10 -5.05
C VAL A 125 9.00 3.96 -5.46
N GLY A 126 8.47 2.92 -6.11
CA GLY A 126 9.23 1.74 -6.57
C GLY A 126 9.44 1.66 -8.09
N GLN A 127 9.07 2.72 -8.82
CA GLN A 127 9.36 2.90 -10.25
C GLN A 127 9.18 4.38 -10.60
N ASP A 128 9.81 4.88 -11.66
CA ASP A 128 9.62 6.29 -12.06
C ASP A 128 8.13 6.61 -12.31
N VAL A 129 7.53 7.47 -11.47
CA VAL A 129 6.12 7.88 -11.58
C VAL A 129 5.92 9.38 -11.48
N THR A 130 4.92 9.85 -12.22
CA THR A 130 4.37 11.21 -12.05
C THR A 130 3.00 11.09 -11.42
N LEU A 131 2.85 11.61 -10.20
CA LEU A 131 1.56 11.74 -9.54
C LEU A 131 0.93 13.06 -9.98
N VAL A 132 -0.15 13.01 -10.76
CA VAL A 132 -0.84 14.21 -11.23
C VAL A 132 -1.95 14.54 -10.25
N ASP A 133 -1.96 15.76 -9.71
CA ASP A 133 -3.05 16.23 -8.88
C ASP A 133 -4.32 16.32 -9.74
N GLY A 134 -5.38 15.61 -9.35
CA GLY A 134 -6.60 15.42 -10.16
C GLY A 134 -7.47 16.66 -10.33
N ARG A 135 -6.91 17.87 -10.34
CA ARG A 135 -7.66 19.11 -10.61
C ARG A 135 -7.74 19.31 -12.12
N TYR A 136 -8.75 18.69 -12.73
CA TYR A 136 -9.31 19.16 -14.01
C TYR A 136 -10.57 19.98 -13.75
#